data_AF-A0A957L3L1-F1
#
_entry.id   AF-A0A957L3L1-F1
#
_cell.length_a   1.000
_cell.length_b   1.000
_cell.length_c   1.000
_cell.angle_alpha   90.00
_cell.angle_beta   90.00
_cell.angle_gamma   90.00
#
_symmetry.space_group_name_H-M   'P 1'
#
loop_
_entity.id
_entity.type
_entity.pdbx_description
1 polymer ?
#
loop_
_entity_poly.entity_id
_entity_poly.type
_entity_poly.pdbx_seq_one_letter_code
_entity_poly.pdbx_strand_id
1 'polypeptide(L)'
;MRPIQQRIQGQIFQKGEQLALLLAESGPDLFLRTAYLRRGTEQPIFPVFLLDDWGSEIRKLELYRWVAEFGDQFPRAELFGFELHGAETQQFLRDLEIHLPLPLFVTTDRSASVTAALRLTDIVRPGAGGLQASGAPAGLKPPLSQAAVNWWLGGETGLRAEGFAPL
;
A
#
# COMPACT_ATOMS: atom_id res chain seq x y z
N MET A 1 2.71 -16.45 -9.41
CA MET A 1 3.13 -15.02 -9.51
C MET A 1 3.12 -14.39 -8.11
N ARG A 2 3.72 -13.21 -7.87
CA ARG A 2 3.67 -12.54 -6.56
C ARG A 2 3.36 -11.06 -6.71
N PRO A 3 2.43 -10.49 -5.92
CA PRO A 3 2.16 -9.07 -5.94
C PRO A 3 3.41 -8.23 -5.65
N ILE A 4 3.43 -7.03 -6.19
CA ILE A 4 4.47 -6.05 -5.93
C ILE A 4 4.45 -5.70 -4.44
N GLN A 5 5.63 -5.72 -3.83
CA GLN A 5 5.79 -5.40 -2.40
C GLN A 5 7.05 -4.60 -2.13
N GLN A 6 7.00 -3.76 -1.11
CA GLN A 6 8.13 -2.97 -0.61
C GLN A 6 8.49 -3.45 0.79
N ARG A 7 9.76 -3.79 1.00
CA ARG A 7 10.27 -4.13 2.34
C ARG A 7 10.45 -2.84 3.13
N ILE A 8 9.98 -2.85 4.36
CA ILE A 8 10.19 -1.79 5.35
C ILE A 8 10.49 -2.40 6.71
N GLN A 9 11.02 -1.60 7.64
CA GLN A 9 11.21 -2.01 9.02
C GLN A 9 10.34 -1.16 9.93
N GLY A 10 9.74 -1.80 10.92
CA GLY A 10 8.81 -1.15 11.83
C GLY A 10 8.02 -2.12 12.66
N GLN A 11 7.01 -1.60 13.34
CA GLN A 11 6.12 -2.36 14.19
C GLN A 11 4.67 -1.97 13.92
N ILE A 12 3.78 -2.97 13.93
CA ILE A 12 2.35 -2.77 13.72
C ILE A 12 1.69 -2.55 15.08
N PHE A 13 0.78 -1.59 15.12
CA PHE A 13 -0.04 -1.28 16.27
C PHE A 13 -1.52 -1.28 15.86
N GLN A 14 -2.41 -1.66 16.76
CA GLN A 14 -3.84 -1.75 16.52
C GLN A 14 -4.64 -0.98 17.57
N LYS A 15 -5.71 -0.32 17.11
CA LYS A 15 -6.76 0.30 17.93
C LYS A 15 -8.12 0.03 17.27
N GLY A 16 -8.85 -0.96 17.78
CA GLY A 16 -10.08 -1.42 17.13
C GLY A 16 -9.77 -1.92 15.71
N GLU A 17 -10.40 -1.31 14.70
CA GLU A 17 -10.14 -1.61 13.28
C GLU A 17 -8.99 -0.81 12.68
N GLN A 18 -8.45 0.18 13.40
CA GLN A 18 -7.34 1.00 12.93
C GLN A 18 -6.02 0.26 13.11
N LEU A 19 -5.18 0.30 12.07
CA LEU A 19 -3.84 -0.28 12.07
C LEU A 19 -2.82 0.79 11.69
N ALA A 20 -1.89 1.01 12.61
CA ALA A 20 -0.79 1.94 12.48
C ALA A 20 0.53 1.21 12.29
N LEU A 21 1.32 1.64 11.31
CA LEU A 21 2.70 1.22 11.15
C LEU A 21 3.62 2.29 11.77
N LEU A 22 4.32 1.95 12.85
CA LEU A 22 5.44 2.74 13.34
C LEU A 22 6.70 2.37 12.56
N LEU A 23 7.21 3.31 11.76
CA LEU A 23 8.47 3.13 11.03
C LEU A 23 9.65 3.13 11.99
N ALA A 24 10.66 2.32 11.71
CA ALA A 24 11.89 2.27 12.49
C ALA A 24 13.11 2.01 11.60
N GLU A 25 14.28 2.50 12.02
CA GLU A 25 15.56 2.21 11.36
C GLU A 25 16.01 0.75 11.57
N SER A 26 15.51 0.11 12.61
CA SER A 26 15.73 -1.30 12.90
C SER A 26 14.47 -1.93 13.51
N GLY A 27 14.23 -3.20 13.23
CA GLY A 27 13.02 -3.89 13.63
C GLY A 27 12.72 -5.09 12.72
N PRO A 28 11.58 -5.78 12.94
CA PRO A 28 11.17 -6.85 12.06
C PRO A 28 10.90 -6.31 10.66
N ASP A 29 11.18 -7.17 9.67
CA ASP A 29 10.82 -6.87 8.29
C ASP A 29 9.32 -6.96 8.10
N LEU A 30 8.78 -5.93 7.47
CA LEU A 30 7.39 -5.85 7.04
C LEU A 30 7.36 -5.65 5.53
N PHE A 31 6.30 -6.15 4.90
CA PHE A 31 6.16 -6.12 3.45
C PHE A 31 4.88 -5.36 3.11
N LEU A 32 5.07 -4.14 2.63
CA LEU A 32 3.98 -3.28 2.18
C LEU A 32 3.53 -3.68 0.79
N ARG A 33 2.21 -3.74 0.59
CA ARG A 33 1.57 -4.00 -0.70
C ARG A 33 0.54 -2.91 -0.93
N THR A 34 0.62 -2.28 -2.08
CA THR A 34 -0.37 -1.31 -2.50
C THR A 34 -1.34 -1.99 -3.46
N ALA A 35 -2.60 -1.58 -3.44
CA ALA A 35 -3.63 -2.10 -4.34
C ALA A 35 -4.30 -0.95 -5.11
N TYR A 36 -4.82 -1.26 -6.29
CA TYR A 36 -5.83 -0.44 -6.94
C TYR A 36 -7.22 -0.87 -6.47
N LEU A 37 -8.22 0.00 -6.58
CA LEU A 37 -9.62 -0.38 -6.37
C LEU A 37 -10.29 -0.66 -7.70
N ARG A 38 -11.11 -1.71 -7.77
CA ARG A 38 -12.01 -1.91 -8.91
C ARG A 38 -13.07 -0.82 -8.93
N ARG A 39 -13.32 -0.24 -10.09
CA ARG A 39 -14.21 0.90 -10.31
C ARG A 39 -15.60 0.67 -9.74
N GLY A 40 -16.11 1.64 -8.99
CA GLY A 40 -17.43 1.56 -8.35
C GLY A 40 -17.53 0.54 -7.21
N THR A 41 -16.40 0.02 -6.70
CA THR A 41 -16.35 -0.93 -5.59
C THR A 41 -15.22 -0.58 -4.63
N GLU A 42 -15.19 -1.22 -3.46
CA GLU A 42 -14.06 -1.17 -2.53
C GLU A 42 -13.11 -2.38 -2.68
N GLN A 43 -13.25 -3.16 -3.76
CA GLN A 43 -12.48 -4.39 -3.93
C GLN A 43 -11.03 -4.07 -4.33
N PRO A 44 -10.03 -4.44 -3.52
CA PRO A 44 -8.64 -4.18 -3.84
C PRO A 44 -8.09 -5.24 -4.81
N ILE A 45 -7.31 -4.75 -5.78
CA ILE A 45 -6.58 -5.53 -6.78
C ILE A 45 -5.08 -5.29 -6.56
N PHE A 46 -4.37 -6.34 -6.15
CA PHE A 46 -2.95 -6.32 -5.85
C PHE A 46 -2.15 -6.61 -7.14
N PRO A 47 -1.47 -5.62 -7.73
CA PRO A 47 -0.81 -5.79 -9.02
C PRO A 47 0.44 -6.65 -8.92
N VAL A 48 0.69 -7.43 -9.97
CA VAL A 48 1.94 -8.17 -10.22
C VAL A 48 2.69 -7.50 -11.36
N PHE A 49 2.00 -7.27 -12.47
CA PHE A 49 2.52 -6.62 -13.67
C PHE A 49 1.38 -6.02 -14.48
N LEU A 50 1.74 -5.21 -15.47
CA LEU A 50 0.85 -4.60 -16.42
C LEU A 50 1.38 -4.85 -17.83
N LEU A 51 0.49 -5.12 -18.77
CA LEU A 51 0.79 -5.12 -20.21
C LEU A 51 0.18 -3.88 -20.82
N ASP A 52 0.99 -3.08 -21.50
CA ASP A 52 0.48 -1.97 -22.30
C ASP A 52 -0.12 -2.46 -23.63
N ASP A 53 -0.74 -1.54 -24.37
CA ASP A 53 -1.41 -1.83 -25.65
C ASP A 53 -0.44 -2.31 -26.75
N TRP A 54 0.87 -2.18 -26.54
CA TRP A 54 1.92 -2.64 -27.45
C TRP A 54 2.54 -3.97 -27.00
N GLY A 55 2.07 -4.55 -25.89
CA GLY A 55 2.58 -5.79 -25.32
C GLY A 55 3.84 -5.62 -24.48
N SER A 56 4.22 -4.39 -24.13
CA SER A 56 5.32 -4.14 -23.20
C SER A 56 4.89 -4.48 -21.78
N GLU A 57 5.74 -5.23 -21.09
CA GLU A 57 5.48 -5.60 -19.71
C GLU A 57 6.11 -4.61 -18.72
N ILE A 58 5.27 -4.00 -17.89
CA ILE A 58 5.67 -3.11 -16.79
C ILE A 58 5.48 -3.84 -15.46
N ARG A 59 6.54 -3.88 -14.63
CA ARG A 59 6.58 -4.62 -13.37
C ARG A 59 7.03 -3.73 -12.21
N LYS A 60 7.04 -4.31 -11.00
CA LYS A 60 7.64 -3.69 -9.79
C LYS A 60 7.04 -2.31 -9.52
N LEU A 61 7.77 -1.41 -8.87
CA LEU A 61 7.23 -0.10 -8.47
C LEU A 61 7.04 0.84 -9.66
N GLU A 62 7.76 0.58 -10.75
CA GLU A 62 7.64 1.29 -12.02
C GLU A 62 6.22 1.20 -12.59
N LEU A 63 5.48 0.12 -12.31
CA LEU A 63 4.06 -0.01 -12.68
C LEU A 63 3.22 1.15 -12.16
N TYR A 64 3.34 1.51 -10.88
CA TYR A 64 2.54 2.58 -10.30
C TYR A 64 2.86 3.95 -10.91
N ARG A 65 4.15 4.19 -11.19
CA ARG A 65 4.58 5.39 -11.89
C ARG A 65 4.00 5.44 -13.30
N TRP A 66 4.09 4.32 -14.03
CA TRP A 66 3.57 4.22 -15.39
C TRP A 66 2.07 4.46 -15.44
N VAL A 67 1.29 3.86 -14.54
CA VAL A 67 -0.16 4.08 -14.45
C VAL A 67 -0.48 5.54 -14.15
N ALA A 68 0.25 6.19 -13.24
CA ALA A 68 0.02 7.60 -12.92
C ALA A 68 0.36 8.54 -14.10
N GLU A 69 1.33 8.19 -14.95
CA GLU A 69 1.79 9.01 -16.07
C GLU A 69 0.97 8.77 -17.35
N PHE A 70 0.60 7.52 -17.60
CA PHE A 70 0.06 7.07 -18.88
C PHE A 70 -1.32 6.40 -18.78
N GLY A 71 -1.84 6.10 -17.58
CA GLY A 71 -3.04 5.27 -17.40
C GLY A 71 -4.28 5.77 -18.16
N ASP A 72 -4.48 7.09 -18.24
CA ASP A 72 -5.59 7.68 -19.00
C ASP A 72 -5.43 7.53 -20.52
N GLN A 73 -4.19 7.43 -21.02
CA GLN A 73 -3.87 7.28 -22.44
C GLN A 73 -3.99 5.82 -22.90
N PHE A 74 -3.84 4.87 -21.97
CA PHE A 74 -3.92 3.43 -22.23
C PHE A 74 -5.03 2.78 -21.38
N PRO A 75 -6.30 3.14 -21.58
CA PRO A 75 -7.43 2.58 -20.82
C PRO A 75 -7.61 1.08 -21.04
N ARG A 76 -7.00 0.52 -22.10
CA ARG A 76 -7.02 -0.89 -22.47
C ARG A 76 -5.79 -1.66 -22.01
N ALA A 77 -4.83 -1.01 -21.35
CA ALA A 77 -3.73 -1.71 -20.70
C ALA A 77 -4.29 -2.68 -19.65
N GLU A 78 -3.67 -3.84 -19.56
CA GLU A 78 -4.14 -4.96 -18.74
C GLU A 78 -3.28 -5.10 -17.49
N LEU A 79 -3.91 -4.99 -16.32
CA LEU A 79 -3.28 -5.21 -15.03
C LEU A 79 -3.56 -6.64 -14.57
N PHE A 80 -2.50 -7.40 -14.36
CA PHE A 80 -2.55 -8.76 -13.82
C PHE A 80 -2.20 -8.72 -12.34
N GLY A 81 -3.01 -9.40 -11.54
CA GLY A 81 -2.94 -9.26 -10.10
C GLY A 81 -3.67 -10.34 -9.33
N PHE A 82 -3.91 -10.03 -8.06
CA PHE A 82 -4.70 -10.86 -7.16
C PHE A 82 -5.80 -10.05 -6.49
N GLU A 83 -6.95 -10.65 -6.27
CA GLU A 83 -7.99 -10.13 -5.38
C GLU A 83 -7.64 -10.45 -3.92
N LEU A 84 -8.23 -9.76 -2.94
CA LEU A 84 -7.90 -9.96 -1.51
C LEU A 84 -8.07 -11.41 -1.03
N HIS A 85 -9.05 -12.14 -1.58
CA HIS A 85 -9.24 -13.56 -1.26
C HIS A 85 -8.26 -14.50 -1.99
N GLY A 86 -7.27 -13.96 -2.70
CA GLY A 86 -6.18 -14.70 -3.31
C GLY A 86 -6.43 -15.26 -4.70
N ALA A 87 -7.56 -14.95 -5.33
CA ALA A 87 -7.78 -15.34 -6.73
C ALA A 87 -6.95 -14.48 -7.67
N GLU A 88 -6.39 -15.10 -8.70
CA GLU A 88 -5.75 -14.39 -9.81
C GLU A 88 -6.81 -13.63 -10.60
N THR A 89 -6.44 -12.44 -11.08
CA THR A 89 -7.35 -11.57 -11.82
C THR A 89 -6.60 -10.77 -12.87
N GLN A 90 -7.34 -10.39 -13.91
CA GLN A 90 -6.92 -9.54 -15.01
C GLN A 90 -7.97 -8.44 -15.14
N GLN A 91 -7.54 -7.18 -15.13
CA GLN A 91 -8.43 -6.02 -15.19
C GLN A 91 -7.87 -5.03 -16.21
N PHE A 92 -8.73 -4.42 -17.04
CA PHE A 92 -8.32 -3.26 -17.80
C PHE A 92 -8.14 -2.05 -16.87
N LEU A 93 -7.22 -1.14 -17.17
CA LEU A 93 -7.02 0.06 -16.35
C LEU A 93 -8.29 0.92 -16.24
N ARG A 94 -9.11 0.98 -17.29
CA ARG A 94 -10.40 1.69 -17.25
C ARG A 94 -11.40 1.12 -16.25
N ASP A 95 -11.20 -0.13 -15.80
CA ASP A 95 -12.05 -0.79 -14.82
C ASP A 95 -11.52 -0.59 -13.38
N LEU A 96 -10.48 0.22 -13.21
CA LEU A 96 -9.88 0.57 -11.93
C LEU A 96 -10.06 2.06 -11.61
N GLU A 97 -10.00 2.38 -10.32
CA GLU A 97 -9.94 3.73 -9.78
C GLU A 97 -8.49 4.24 -9.73
N ILE A 98 -7.89 4.49 -10.90
CA ILE A 98 -6.46 4.84 -11.00
C ILE A 98 -6.10 6.23 -10.44
N HIS A 99 -7.11 7.06 -10.14
CA HIS A 99 -6.98 8.42 -9.61
C HIS A 99 -7.26 8.53 -8.11
N LEU A 100 -7.73 7.44 -7.48
CA LEU A 100 -7.97 7.44 -6.03
C LEU A 100 -6.70 7.10 -5.25
N PRO A 101 -6.57 7.59 -4.00
CA PRO A 101 -5.53 7.13 -3.10
C PRO A 101 -5.51 5.61 -2.99
N LEU A 102 -4.33 5.03 -3.03
CA LEU A 102 -4.15 3.60 -3.14
C LEU A 102 -4.19 2.93 -1.75
N PRO A 103 -5.10 1.99 -1.47
CA PRO A 103 -5.09 1.24 -0.23
C PRO A 103 -3.73 0.57 0.02
N LEU A 104 -3.25 0.70 1.26
CA LEU A 104 -1.98 0.13 1.69
C LEU A 104 -2.24 -1.04 2.62
N PHE A 105 -1.55 -2.15 2.37
CA PHE A 105 -1.61 -3.35 3.18
C PHE A 105 -0.23 -3.77 3.64
N VAL A 106 -0.16 -4.53 4.72
CA VAL A 106 1.09 -5.04 5.30
C VAL A 106 1.01 -6.54 5.56
N THR A 107 2.11 -7.24 5.34
CA THR A 107 2.35 -8.61 5.84
C THR A 107 3.66 -8.67 6.63
N THR A 108 3.74 -9.59 7.59
CA THR A 108 4.94 -9.85 8.40
C THR A 108 5.88 -10.87 7.77
N ASP A 109 5.41 -11.61 6.76
CA ASP A 109 6.21 -12.54 5.97
C ASP A 109 6.23 -12.14 4.49
N ARG A 110 7.42 -12.25 3.89
CA ARG A 110 7.69 -12.02 2.47
C ARG A 110 6.90 -12.97 1.58
N SER A 111 6.66 -14.20 2.06
CA SER A 111 5.99 -15.28 1.34
C SER A 111 4.48 -15.31 1.55
N ALA A 112 3.97 -14.49 2.48
CA ALA A 112 2.56 -14.45 2.83
C ALA A 112 1.67 -14.17 1.62
N SER A 113 0.54 -14.87 1.53
CA SER A 113 -0.52 -14.59 0.56
C SER A 113 -1.15 -13.21 0.81
N VAL A 114 -1.82 -12.64 -0.21
CA VAL A 114 -2.60 -11.41 -0.05
C VAL A 114 -3.76 -11.56 0.94
N THR A 115 -4.24 -12.78 1.14
CA THR A 115 -5.27 -13.13 2.12
C THR A 115 -4.85 -12.87 3.57
N ALA A 116 -3.54 -12.87 3.84
CA ALA A 116 -2.98 -12.58 5.16
C ALA A 116 -2.61 -11.09 5.32
N ALA A 117 -2.87 -10.25 4.31
CA ALA A 117 -2.49 -8.85 4.33
C ALA A 117 -3.49 -8.03 5.15
N LEU A 118 -2.97 -7.20 6.05
CA LEU A 118 -3.77 -6.32 6.90
C LEU A 118 -3.77 -4.91 6.32
N ARG A 119 -4.94 -4.26 6.23
CA ARG A 119 -5.05 -2.89 5.70
C ARG A 119 -4.53 -1.88 6.72
N LEU A 120 -3.53 -1.09 6.34
CA LEU A 120 -3.05 0.02 7.14
C LEU A 120 -3.95 1.23 6.96
N THR A 121 -4.19 1.94 8.06
CA THR A 121 -4.88 3.24 8.08
C THR A 121 -3.92 4.37 8.38
N ASP A 122 -2.82 4.09 9.09
CA ASP A 122 -1.92 5.11 9.61
C ASP A 122 -0.45 4.70 9.44
N ILE A 123 0.42 5.67 9.12
CA ILE A 123 1.87 5.53 9.18
C ILE A 123 2.43 6.57 10.15
N VAL A 124 3.16 6.10 11.15
CA VAL A 124 3.83 6.93 12.14
C VAL A 124 5.32 6.96 11.86
N ARG A 125 5.86 8.16 11.69
CA ARG A 125 7.30 8.39 11.57
C ARG A 125 7.88 8.68 12.94
N PRO A 126 9.08 8.17 13.24
CA PRO A 126 9.79 8.50 14.47
C PRO A 126 9.88 10.02 14.68
N GLY A 127 9.45 10.45 15.85
CA GLY A 127 9.47 11.84 16.30
C GLY A 127 9.47 11.90 17.82
N ALA A 128 9.93 13.03 18.37
CA ALA A 128 9.91 13.25 19.81
C ALA A 128 8.49 13.63 20.28
N GLY A 129 8.07 13.08 21.42
CA GLY A 129 6.82 13.48 22.09
C GLY A 129 5.59 12.64 21.71
N GLY A 130 4.41 13.26 21.84
CA GLY A 130 3.12 12.64 21.54
C GLY A 130 2.84 12.51 20.04
N LEU A 131 1.73 11.85 19.69
CA LEU A 131 1.34 11.64 18.31
C LEU A 131 0.80 12.97 17.70
N GLN A 132 1.37 13.39 16.58
CA GLN A 132 1.01 14.64 15.89
C GLN A 132 0.71 14.36 14.43
N ALA A 133 -0.43 14.87 13.93
CA ALA A 133 -0.77 14.77 12.52
C ALA A 133 0.31 15.45 11.68
N SER A 134 0.73 14.78 10.61
CA SER A 134 1.72 15.30 9.68
C SER A 134 1.29 15.02 8.24
N GLY A 135 1.83 15.77 7.29
CA GLY A 135 1.74 15.38 5.89
C GLY A 135 2.66 14.21 5.59
N ALA A 136 2.42 13.55 4.45
CA ALA A 136 3.37 12.60 3.88
C ALA A 136 4.75 13.27 3.72
N PRO A 137 5.87 12.57 4.00
CA PRO A 137 7.20 13.13 3.76
C PRO A 137 7.37 13.66 2.34
N ALA A 138 8.05 14.80 2.23
CA ALA A 138 8.46 15.33 0.93
C ALA A 138 9.38 14.34 0.21
N GLY A 139 9.21 14.24 -1.12
CA GLY A 139 10.04 13.37 -1.96
C GLY A 139 9.71 11.87 -1.91
N LEU A 140 8.64 11.47 -1.23
CA LEU A 140 8.14 10.10 -1.37
C LEU A 140 7.81 9.78 -2.83
N LYS A 141 8.21 8.59 -3.27
CA LYS A 141 7.90 8.08 -4.61
C LYS A 141 6.63 7.23 -4.57
N PRO A 142 5.88 7.14 -5.68
CA PRO A 142 4.81 6.16 -5.83
C PRO A 142 5.33 4.73 -5.59
N PRO A 143 4.48 3.82 -5.07
CA PRO A 143 3.08 4.05 -4.70
C PRO A 143 2.88 4.75 -3.34
N LEU A 144 3.91 4.83 -2.49
CA LEU A 144 3.75 5.26 -1.10
C LEU A 144 3.31 6.73 -0.95
N SER A 145 3.71 7.61 -1.88
CA SER A 145 3.24 8.99 -1.90
C SER A 145 1.74 9.13 -2.23
N GLN A 146 1.11 8.09 -2.76
CA GLN A 146 -0.30 8.03 -3.14
C GLN A 146 -1.11 7.14 -2.18
N ALA A 147 -0.51 6.62 -1.12
CA ALA A 147 -1.15 5.67 -0.22
C ALA A 147 -2.31 6.32 0.55
N ALA A 148 -3.42 5.59 0.68
CA ALA A 148 -4.61 5.97 1.43
C ALA A 148 -4.41 5.78 2.94
N VAL A 149 -3.47 6.53 3.53
CA VAL A 149 -3.11 6.47 4.95
C VAL A 149 -2.94 7.87 5.53
N ASN A 150 -3.21 8.01 6.83
CA ASN A 150 -2.84 9.21 7.56
C ASN A 150 -1.37 9.14 7.97
N TRP A 151 -0.69 10.28 7.94
CA TRP A 151 0.71 10.38 8.34
C TRP A 151 0.82 11.05 9.70
N TRP A 152 1.67 10.51 10.57
CA TRP A 152 1.89 11.03 11.91
C TRP A 152 3.38 11.17 12.21
N LEU A 153 3.71 12.07 13.13
CA LEU A 153 5.00 12.14 13.81
C LEU A 153 4.79 11.73 15.27
N GLY A 154 5.68 10.88 15.78
CA GLY A 154 5.64 10.45 17.18
C GLY A 154 6.41 9.15 17.39
N GLY A 155 6.07 8.45 18.46
CA GLY A 155 6.66 7.15 18.76
C GLY A 155 5.68 6.24 19.47
N GLU A 156 6.18 5.10 19.92
CA GLU A 156 5.39 4.09 20.63
C GLU A 156 4.62 4.68 21.83
N THR A 157 5.25 5.53 22.63
CA THR A 157 4.58 6.18 23.78
C THR A 157 3.37 7.01 23.35
N GLY A 158 3.47 7.73 22.22
CA GLY A 158 2.36 8.52 21.67
C GLY A 158 1.23 7.62 21.16
N LEU A 159 1.57 6.55 20.43
CA LEU A 159 0.59 5.55 19.99
C LEU A 159 -0.16 4.92 21.17
N ARG A 160 0.56 4.52 22.22
CA ARG A 160 -0.03 3.92 23.43
C ARG A 160 -0.93 4.89 24.18
N ALA A 161 -0.55 6.17 24.28
CA ALA A 161 -1.38 7.21 24.87
C ALA A 161 -2.71 7.39 24.11
N GLU A 162 -2.69 7.20 22.80
CA GLU A 162 -3.87 7.20 21.93
C GLU A 162 -4.66 5.88 21.95
N GLY A 163 -4.25 4.90 22.74
CA GLY A 163 -4.94 3.62 22.92
C GLY A 163 -4.57 2.56 21.88
N PHE A 164 -3.50 2.76 21.10
CA PHE A 164 -2.96 1.71 20.25
C PHE A 164 -2.12 0.70 21.07
N ALA A 165 -2.24 -0.58 20.73
CA ALA A 165 -1.43 -1.66 21.29
C ALA A 165 -0.62 -2.36 20.19
N PRO A 166 0.61 -2.84 20.45
CA PRO A 166 1.34 -3.66 19.48
C PRO A 166 0.55 -4.89 19.06
N LEU A 167 0.62 -5.23 17.77
CA LEU A 167 0.08 -6.46 17.21
C LEU A 167 1.08 -7.63 17.33
#